data_AF-A0A0N7L491-F1
#
_entry.id   AF-A0A0N7L491-F1
#
_cell.length_a   1.000
_cell.length_b   1.000
_cell.length_c   1.000
_cell.angle_alpha   90.00
_cell.angle_beta   90.00
_cell.angle_gamma   90.00
#
_symmetry.space_group_name_H-M   'P 1'
#
loop_
_entity.id
_entity.type
_entity.pdbx_description
1 polymer ?
#
loop_
_entity_poly.entity_id
_entity_poly.type
_entity_poly.pdbx_seq_one_letter_code
_entity_poly.pdbx_strand_id
1 'polypeptide(L)'
;MGKLRAVLDGSEYANGANDTCKSALLTSSQDLLAKYPNVTNVSDEEIPDLITQIGIAVGTRDIWIVMVELGHVISQRAAVGRTTLGHVGTNVNLYCEGLPTFERMCKGIHEITYVSEIMALYLWLLHQQELETLKHRNISALENPIAFID
;
A
#
# COMPACT_ATOMS: atom_id res chain seq x y z
N MET A 1 11.00 -9.69 0.01
CA MET A 1 10.23 -10.95 0.10
C MET A 1 10.91 -12.13 -0.62
N GLY A 2 11.31 -11.99 -1.90
CA GLY A 2 11.83 -13.11 -2.70
C GLY A 2 12.99 -13.92 -2.08
N LYS A 3 14.05 -13.28 -1.55
CA LYS A 3 15.21 -13.97 -0.94
C LYS A 3 14.81 -14.83 0.27
N LEU A 4 14.06 -14.26 1.22
CA LEU A 4 13.64 -14.97 2.44
C LEU A 4 12.69 -16.12 2.15
N ARG A 5 11.76 -15.91 1.19
CA ARG A 5 10.84 -16.96 0.77
C ARG A 5 11.55 -18.10 0.07
N ALA A 6 12.53 -17.81 -0.78
CA ALA A 6 13.36 -18.84 -1.42
C ALA A 6 14.13 -19.69 -0.40
N VAL A 7 14.62 -19.09 0.69
CA VAL A 7 15.23 -19.83 1.80
C VAL A 7 14.19 -20.73 2.47
N LEU A 8 13.02 -20.20 2.83
CA LEU A 8 11.98 -21.00 3.50
C LEU A 8 11.47 -22.16 2.63
N ASP A 9 11.30 -21.93 1.33
CA ASP A 9 10.76 -22.90 0.36
C ASP A 9 11.83 -23.91 -0.13
N GLY A 10 13.08 -23.79 0.33
CA GLY A 10 14.15 -24.72 -0.01
C GLY A 10 13.83 -26.17 0.38
N SER A 11 14.03 -27.10 -0.55
CA SER A 11 13.71 -28.53 -0.36
C SER A 11 14.45 -29.18 0.81
N GLU A 12 15.63 -28.65 1.14
CA GLU A 12 16.47 -29.04 2.27
C GLU A 12 15.82 -28.76 3.65
N TYR A 13 14.78 -27.92 3.71
CA TYR A 13 14.11 -27.53 4.94
C TYR A 13 12.72 -28.17 5.12
N ALA A 14 12.30 -29.06 4.20
CA ALA A 14 11.04 -29.79 4.29
C ALA A 14 11.05 -30.97 5.29
N ASN A 15 12.24 -31.51 5.61
CA ASN A 15 12.39 -32.80 6.30
C ASN A 15 12.96 -32.69 7.74
N GLY A 16 12.38 -31.86 8.60
CA GLY A 16 12.79 -31.77 10.02
C GLY A 16 14.09 -30.96 10.28
N ALA A 17 14.65 -30.32 9.25
CA ALA A 17 15.82 -29.43 9.35
C ALA A 17 15.44 -28.00 9.83
N ASN A 18 14.60 -27.90 10.85
CA ASN A 18 14.06 -26.62 11.33
C ASN A 18 15.16 -25.69 11.83
N ASP A 19 16.17 -26.21 12.52
CA ASP A 19 17.25 -25.37 13.07
C ASP A 19 18.20 -24.86 11.99
N THR A 20 18.47 -25.68 10.96
CA THR A 20 19.20 -25.24 9.76
C THR A 20 18.43 -24.14 9.03
N CYS A 21 17.11 -24.30 8.88
CA CYS A 21 16.24 -23.31 8.26
C CYS A 21 16.23 -21.98 9.02
N LYS A 22 16.11 -22.04 10.37
CA LYS A 22 16.18 -20.86 11.24
C LYS A 22 17.51 -20.12 11.07
N SER A 23 18.64 -20.84 11.05
CA SER A 23 19.97 -20.24 10.89
C SER A 23 20.16 -19.58 9.51
N ALA A 24 19.71 -20.24 8.44
CA ALA A 24 19.76 -19.69 7.09
C ALA A 24 18.87 -18.44 6.93
N LEU A 25 17.68 -18.45 7.55
CA LEU A 25 16.79 -17.29 7.59
C LEU A 25 17.38 -16.13 8.39
N LEU A 26 18.01 -16.41 9.53
CA LEU A 26 18.67 -15.39 10.34
C LEU A 26 19.83 -14.73 9.57
N THR A 27 20.69 -15.54 8.95
CA THR A 27 21.80 -15.06 8.11
C THR A 27 21.27 -14.20 6.96
N SER A 28 20.26 -14.70 6.24
CA SER A 28 19.65 -13.95 5.14
C SER A 28 18.98 -12.65 5.59
N SER A 29 18.41 -12.64 6.80
CA SER A 29 17.79 -11.46 7.41
C SER A 29 18.84 -10.40 7.75
N GLN A 30 19.95 -10.80 8.39
CA GLN A 30 21.08 -9.92 8.71
C GLN A 30 21.72 -9.37 7.43
N ASP A 31 21.90 -10.18 6.39
CA ASP A 31 22.38 -9.71 5.08
C ASP A 31 21.48 -8.61 4.50
N LEU A 32 20.16 -8.78 4.60
CA LEU A 32 19.21 -7.79 4.07
C LEU A 32 19.28 -6.48 4.86
N LEU A 33 19.40 -6.57 6.19
CA LEU A 33 19.58 -5.43 7.08
C LEU A 33 20.91 -4.70 6.79
N ALA A 34 22.00 -5.42 6.58
CA ALA A 34 23.29 -4.81 6.25
C ALA A 34 23.28 -4.17 4.85
N LYS A 35 22.70 -4.84 3.85
CA LYS A 35 22.79 -4.43 2.45
C LYS A 35 21.93 -3.21 2.10
N TYR A 36 20.72 -3.10 2.65
CA TYR A 36 19.73 -2.11 2.20
C TYR A 36 19.63 -0.90 3.15
N PRO A 37 19.27 -1.07 4.43
CA PRO A 37 19.21 0.04 5.37
C PRO A 37 20.56 0.34 6.05
N ASN A 38 21.65 -0.35 5.68
CA ASN A 38 22.98 -0.21 6.29
C ASN A 38 22.99 -0.46 7.81
N VAL A 39 22.15 -1.41 8.26
CA VAL A 39 22.09 -1.87 9.65
C VAL A 39 23.18 -2.94 9.82
N THR A 40 24.36 -2.52 10.24
CA THR A 40 25.54 -3.40 10.36
C THR A 40 25.60 -4.15 11.68
N ASN A 41 24.92 -3.64 12.72
CA ASN A 41 24.84 -4.27 14.03
C ASN A 41 23.36 -4.33 14.42
N VAL A 42 22.80 -5.53 14.59
CA VAL A 42 21.49 -5.74 15.23
C VAL A 42 21.75 -5.88 16.74
N SER A 43 21.04 -5.15 17.58
CA SER A 43 21.31 -5.14 19.03
C SER A 43 20.94 -6.47 19.67
N ASP A 44 21.51 -6.75 20.85
CA ASP A 44 21.15 -7.93 21.66
C ASP A 44 19.68 -7.90 22.14
N GLU A 45 18.99 -6.77 22.00
CA GLU A 45 17.56 -6.62 22.30
C GLU A 45 16.68 -6.88 21.06
N GLU A 46 17.15 -6.56 19.85
CA GLU A 46 16.45 -6.79 18.58
C GLU A 46 16.61 -8.24 18.07
N ILE A 47 17.74 -8.88 18.37
CA ILE A 47 18.06 -10.26 17.94
C ILE A 47 17.07 -11.30 18.52
N PRO A 48 16.71 -11.30 19.82
CA PRO A 48 15.81 -12.29 20.40
C PRO A 48 14.42 -12.31 19.77
N ASP A 49 13.86 -11.14 19.47
CA ASP A 49 12.54 -11.02 18.82
C ASP A 49 12.61 -11.52 17.38
N LEU A 50 13.62 -11.11 16.61
CA LEU A 50 13.84 -11.62 15.25
C LEU A 50 14.00 -13.15 15.22
N ILE A 51 14.78 -13.73 16.15
CA ILE A 51 14.95 -15.18 16.27
C ILE A 51 13.60 -15.86 16.58
N THR A 52 12.82 -15.28 17.49
CA THR A 52 11.50 -15.80 17.87
C THR A 52 10.55 -15.82 16.66
N GLN A 53 10.47 -14.70 15.93
CA GLN A 53 9.63 -14.58 14.74
C GLN A 53 10.07 -15.52 13.61
N ILE A 54 11.39 -15.73 13.43
CA ILE A 54 11.92 -16.74 12.50
C ILE A 54 11.48 -18.15 12.92
N GLY A 55 11.51 -18.48 14.22
CA GLY A 55 11.03 -19.76 14.73
C GLY A 55 9.56 -20.02 14.38
N ILE A 56 8.70 -19.00 14.55
CA ILE A 56 7.29 -19.06 14.20
C ILE A 56 7.12 -19.20 12.68
N ALA A 57 7.86 -18.44 11.88
CA ALA A 57 7.80 -18.49 10.42
C ALA A 57 8.20 -19.85 9.86
N VAL A 58 9.22 -20.51 10.44
CA VAL A 58 9.61 -21.88 10.05
C VAL A 58 8.50 -22.88 10.38
N GLY A 59 7.87 -22.77 11.56
CA GLY A 59 6.79 -23.67 11.97
C GLY A 59 5.49 -23.49 11.18
N THR A 60 5.13 -22.26 10.85
CA THR A 60 3.88 -21.89 10.16
C THR A 60 4.03 -21.80 8.64
N ARG A 61 5.27 -21.78 8.15
CA ARG A 61 5.61 -21.43 6.76
C ARG A 61 5.14 -20.03 6.34
N ASP A 62 4.92 -19.12 7.29
CA ASP A 62 4.55 -17.74 7.02
C ASP A 62 5.74 -16.78 7.12
N ILE A 63 6.33 -16.44 5.98
CA ILE A 63 7.47 -15.52 5.91
C ILE A 63 7.10 -14.05 6.18
N TRP A 64 5.80 -13.71 6.17
CA TRP A 64 5.34 -12.35 6.43
C TRP A 64 5.75 -11.88 7.83
N ILE A 65 5.74 -12.79 8.79
CA ILE A 65 6.08 -12.54 10.18
C ILE A 65 7.53 -12.04 10.32
N VAL A 66 8.48 -12.66 9.60
CA VAL A 66 9.88 -12.20 9.56
C VAL A 66 9.99 -10.84 8.89
N MET A 67 9.22 -10.59 7.83
CA MET A 67 9.25 -9.30 7.14
C MET A 67 8.75 -8.14 8.00
N VAL A 68 7.71 -8.37 8.81
CA VAL A 68 7.21 -7.39 9.76
C VAL A 68 8.29 -7.05 10.78
N GLU A 69 8.98 -8.05 11.31
CA GLU A 69 10.02 -7.84 12.33
C GLU A 69 11.25 -7.13 11.78
N LEU A 70 11.69 -7.46 10.56
CA LEU A 70 12.71 -6.67 9.87
C LEU A 70 12.29 -5.21 9.68
N GLY A 71 10.99 -4.97 9.43
CA GLY A 71 10.42 -3.64 9.42
C GLY A 71 10.56 -2.94 10.77
N HIS A 72 10.30 -3.63 11.89
CA HIS A 72 10.46 -3.06 13.23
C HIS A 72 11.89 -2.64 13.52
N VAL A 73 12.88 -3.51 13.26
CA VAL A 73 14.31 -3.21 13.45
C VAL A 73 14.72 -1.93 12.68
N ILE A 74 14.28 -1.80 11.43
CA ILE A 74 14.57 -0.60 10.61
C ILE A 74 13.84 0.62 11.18
N SER A 75 12.57 0.47 11.55
CA SER A 75 11.70 1.57 11.95
C SER A 75 12.14 2.21 13.27
N GLN A 76 12.58 1.40 14.26
CA GLN A 76 13.10 1.91 15.54
C GLN A 76 14.30 2.85 15.32
N ARG A 77 15.24 2.43 14.45
CA ARG A 77 16.44 3.20 14.13
C ARG A 77 16.14 4.47 13.34
N ALA A 78 15.12 4.43 12.50
CA ALA A 78 14.65 5.57 11.73
C ALA A 78 13.74 6.51 12.55
N ALA A 79 13.49 6.21 13.83
CA ALA A 79 12.48 6.89 14.67
C ALA A 79 11.09 6.95 14.00
N VAL A 80 10.74 5.89 13.27
CA VAL A 80 9.45 5.71 12.61
C VAL A 80 8.59 4.79 13.47
N GLY A 81 7.46 5.29 13.94
CA GLY A 81 6.46 4.49 14.62
C GLY A 81 5.42 3.94 13.64
N ARG A 82 5.00 2.68 13.85
CA ARG A 82 3.85 2.08 13.15
C ARG A 82 2.83 1.58 14.17
N THR A 83 1.56 1.94 13.98
CA THR A 83 0.47 1.56 14.91
C THR A 83 -0.35 0.38 14.41
N THR A 84 -0.30 0.07 13.11
CA THR A 84 -1.05 -1.03 12.50
C THR A 84 -0.37 -1.52 11.22
N LEU A 85 -0.57 -2.81 10.89
CA LEU A 85 -0.20 -3.37 9.59
C LEU A 85 -1.22 -3.05 8.49
N GLY A 86 -2.43 -2.63 8.86
CA GLY A 86 -3.52 -2.29 7.94
C GLY A 86 -3.61 -0.79 7.62
N HIS A 87 -4.75 -0.39 7.06
CA HIS A 87 -5.06 1.01 6.80
C HIS A 87 -5.50 1.74 8.08
N VAL A 88 -5.36 3.06 8.08
CA VAL A 88 -5.89 3.96 9.12
C VAL A 88 -6.90 4.92 8.50
N GLY A 89 -7.93 5.31 9.27
CA GLY A 89 -8.98 6.22 8.82
C GLY A 89 -8.62 7.71 8.91
N THR A 90 -7.35 8.06 8.74
CA THR A 90 -6.90 9.45 8.77
C THR A 90 -7.35 10.18 7.51
N ASN A 91 -7.88 11.39 7.64
CA ASN A 91 -8.17 12.24 6.49
C ASN A 91 -6.89 12.46 5.66
N VAL A 92 -7.00 12.30 4.34
CA VAL A 92 -5.86 12.42 3.41
C VAL A 92 -5.84 13.80 2.75
N ASN A 93 -4.66 14.25 2.35
CA ASN A 93 -4.51 15.52 1.63
C ASN A 93 -4.98 15.38 0.19
N LEU A 94 -5.79 16.33 -0.29
CA LEU A 94 -6.18 16.47 -1.69
C LEU A 94 -5.42 17.63 -2.32
N TYR A 95 -4.75 17.37 -3.45
CA TYR A 95 -4.07 18.39 -4.24
C TYR A 95 -4.73 18.46 -5.61
N CYS A 96 -5.10 19.67 -6.03
CA CYS A 96 -5.73 19.94 -7.32
C CYS A 96 -5.00 21.08 -8.03
N GLU A 97 -4.83 20.93 -9.33
CA GLU A 97 -4.22 21.91 -10.22
C GLU A 97 -5.02 21.96 -11.53
N GLY A 98 -5.29 23.16 -12.03
CA GLY A 98 -5.97 23.36 -13.31
C GLY A 98 -6.81 24.63 -13.36
N LEU A 99 -8.02 24.53 -13.93
CA LEU A 99 -8.91 25.68 -14.04
C LEU A 99 -9.26 26.23 -12.63
N PRO A 100 -9.22 27.56 -12.41
CA PRO A 100 -9.41 28.15 -11.08
C PRO A 100 -10.72 27.77 -10.39
N THR A 101 -11.77 27.47 -11.16
CA THR A 101 -13.06 26.99 -10.63
C THR A 101 -12.90 25.64 -9.93
N PHE A 102 -12.22 24.69 -10.56
CA PHE A 102 -12.03 23.33 -10.01
C PHE A 102 -11.03 23.33 -8.85
N GLU A 103 -9.97 24.13 -8.93
CA GLU A 103 -9.05 24.31 -7.81
C GLU A 103 -9.76 24.85 -6.56
N ARG A 104 -10.73 25.77 -6.74
CA ARG A 104 -11.55 26.26 -5.63
C ARG A 104 -12.48 25.18 -5.09
N MET A 105 -13.07 24.34 -5.94
CA MET A 105 -13.93 23.23 -5.50
C MET A 105 -13.17 22.21 -4.64
N CYS A 106 -11.89 21.99 -4.92
CA CYS A 106 -11.06 21.08 -4.12
C CYS A 106 -10.65 21.62 -2.74
N LYS A 107 -10.85 22.92 -2.45
CA LYS A 107 -10.45 23.49 -1.16
C LYS A 107 -11.45 23.10 -0.06
N GLY A 108 -10.94 22.69 1.10
CA GLY A 108 -11.76 22.36 2.27
C GLY A 108 -11.69 20.88 2.62
N ILE A 109 -12.63 20.45 3.46
CA ILE A 109 -12.79 19.05 3.87
C ILE A 109 -13.88 18.44 3.01
N HIS A 110 -13.54 17.36 2.32
CA HIS A 110 -14.41 16.70 1.37
C HIS A 110 -14.42 15.19 1.59
N GLU A 111 -15.58 14.59 1.39
CA GLU A 111 -15.69 13.14 1.23
C GLU A 111 -15.11 12.73 -0.14
N ILE A 112 -14.55 11.53 -0.24
CA ILE A 112 -13.96 11.03 -1.49
C ILE A 112 -15.00 10.92 -2.62
N THR A 113 -16.28 10.77 -2.28
CA THR A 113 -17.40 10.80 -3.24
C THR A 113 -17.51 12.17 -3.91
N TYR A 114 -17.34 13.26 -3.17
CA TYR A 114 -17.34 14.61 -3.75
C TYR A 114 -16.16 14.83 -4.70
N VAL A 115 -14.99 14.27 -4.39
CA VAL A 115 -13.83 14.31 -5.31
C VAL A 115 -14.16 13.63 -6.64
N SER A 116 -14.91 12.53 -6.60
CA SER A 116 -15.37 11.83 -7.81
C SER A 116 -16.33 12.71 -8.64
N GLU A 117 -17.20 13.47 -7.99
CA GLU A 117 -18.11 14.42 -8.65
C GLU A 117 -17.34 15.57 -9.31
N ILE A 118 -16.33 16.14 -8.64
CA ILE A 118 -15.45 17.17 -9.22
C ILE A 118 -14.78 16.63 -10.50
N MET A 119 -14.23 15.41 -10.44
CA MET A 119 -13.59 14.77 -11.60
C MET A 119 -14.57 14.52 -12.75
N ALA A 120 -15.78 14.03 -12.44
CA ALA A 120 -16.82 13.79 -13.43
C ALA A 120 -17.29 15.09 -14.09
N LEU A 121 -17.41 16.18 -13.31
CA LEU A 121 -17.73 17.50 -13.84
C LEU A 121 -16.60 18.05 -14.73
N TYR A 122 -15.34 17.89 -14.32
CA TYR A 122 -14.18 18.33 -15.10
C TYR A 122 -14.13 17.65 -16.47
N LEU A 123 -14.44 16.36 -16.52
CA LEU A 123 -14.49 15.57 -17.75
C LEU A 123 -15.83 15.69 -18.51
N TRP A 124 -16.76 16.52 -18.05
CA TRP A 124 -18.12 16.66 -18.62
C TRP A 124 -18.92 15.34 -18.67
N LEU A 125 -18.54 14.35 -17.85
CA LEU A 125 -19.17 13.02 -17.83
C LEU A 125 -20.57 13.05 -17.22
N LEU A 126 -20.86 13.99 -16.31
CA LEU A 126 -22.18 14.13 -15.71
C LEU A 126 -23.24 14.43 -16.77
N HIS A 127 -22.93 15.33 -17.71
CA HIS A 127 -23.84 15.65 -18.81
C HIS A 127 -24.04 14.46 -19.75
N GLN A 128 -22.97 13.72 -20.07
CA GLN A 128 -23.10 12.51 -20.89
C GLN A 128 -23.94 11.43 -20.19
N GLN A 129 -23.76 11.24 -18.88
CA GLN A 129 -24.54 10.29 -18.11
C GLN A 129 -26.04 10.66 -18.09
N GLU A 130 -26.38 11.94 -17.97
CA GLU A 130 -27.76 12.41 -18.07
C GLU A 130 -28.36 12.13 -19.46
N LEU A 131 -27.62 12.42 -20.53
CA LEU A 131 -28.06 12.15 -21.90
C LEU A 131 -28.31 10.66 -22.14
N GLU A 132 -27.37 9.80 -21.74
CA GLU A 132 -27.53 8.35 -21.86
C GLU A 132 -28.70 7.82 -21.00
N THR A 133 -28.90 8.39 -19.81
CA THR A 133 -30.06 8.04 -18.96
C THR A 133 -31.39 8.41 -19.63
N LEU A 134 -31.46 9.58 -20.28
CA LEU A 134 -32.66 10.00 -21.01
C LEU A 134 -32.93 9.12 -22.24
N LYS A 135 -31.88 8.76 -23.00
CA LYS A 135 -31.96 7.78 -24.09
C LYS A 135 -32.51 6.44 -23.61
N HIS A 136 -31.99 5.90 -22.52
CA HIS A 136 -32.50 4.65 -21.92
C HIS A 136 -33.96 4.73 -21.44
N ARG A 137 -34.43 5.92 -21.07
CA ARG A 137 -35.83 6.18 -20.68
C ARG A 137 -36.75 6.49 -21.86
N ASN A 138 -36.24 6.41 -23.10
CA ASN A 138 -36.97 6.72 -24.33
C ASN A 138 -37.52 8.16 -24.37
N ILE A 139 -36.85 9.07 -23.66
CA ILE A 139 -37.16 10.50 -23.67
C ILE A 139 -36.22 11.14 -24.69
N SER A 140 -36.77 11.86 -25.67
CA SER A 140 -35.97 12.59 -26.65
C SER A 140 -35.18 13.71 -25.97
N ALA A 141 -33.89 13.49 -25.76
CA ALA A 141 -32.95 14.55 -25.43
C ALA A 141 -32.59 15.31 -26.72
N LEU A 142 -32.46 16.63 -26.65
CA LEU A 142 -32.08 17.45 -27.79
C LEU A 142 -30.62 17.10 -28.16
N GLU A 143 -30.42 16.35 -29.25
CA GLU A 143 -29.07 15.89 -29.66
C GLU A 143 -28.21 16.99 -30.31
N ASN A 144 -28.79 18.15 -30.62
CA ASN A 144 -28.05 19.25 -31.23
C ASN A 144 -27.41 20.13 -30.15
N PRO A 145 -26.06 20.30 -30.15
CA PRO A 145 -25.45 21.36 -29.37
C PRO A 145 -26.05 22.69 -29.80
N ILE A 146 -26.34 23.57 -28.83
CA ILE A 146 -26.67 24.95 -29.12
C ILE A 146 -25.49 25.53 -29.90
N ALA A 147 -25.67 25.75 -31.19
CA ALA A 147 -24.71 26.48 -31.99
C ALA A 147 -24.67 27.91 -31.43
N PHE A 148 -23.58 28.26 -30.75
CA PHE A 148 -23.28 29.67 -30.51
C PHE A 148 -22.95 30.25 -31.88
N ILE A 149 -23.90 31.01 -32.43
CA ILE A 149 -23.67 31.85 -33.60
C ILE A 149 -22.74 32.97 -33.12
N ASP A 150 -21.62 33.15 -33.80
CA ASP A 150 -20.66 34.25 -33.60
C ASP A 150 -21.33 35.64 -33.60
#